data_AF-A0AB74LTN9-F1
#
_entry.id   AF-A0AB74LTN9-F1
#
_cell.length_a   1.000
_cell.length_b   1.000
_cell.length_c   1.000
_cell.angle_alpha   90.00
_cell.angle_beta   90.00
_cell.angle_gamma   90.00
#
_symmetry.space_group_name_H-M   'P 1'
#
loop_
_entity.id
_entity.type
_entity.pdbx_description
1 polymer ?
#
loop_
_entity_poly.entity_id
_entity_poly.type
_entity_poly.pdbx_seq_one_letter_code
_entity_poly.pdbx_strand_id
1 'polypeptide(L)' 'MNQRERAAYNAGLRAAIHAARTGAITMETAPGSTDVRKQAAVAALYAFAESAEALALASKPDPTHEEP' A
#
# COMPACT_ATOMS: atom_id res chain seq x y z
N MET A 1 10.60 6.72 -16.88
CA MET A 1 9.46 7.53 -16.41
C MET A 1 9.91 8.97 -16.22
N ASN A 2 9.16 9.92 -16.77
CA ASN A 2 9.34 11.33 -16.46
C ASN A 2 8.79 11.67 -15.05
N GLN A 3 9.12 12.86 -14.54
CA GLN A 3 8.76 13.27 -13.18
C GLN A 3 7.24 13.27 -12.94
N ARG A 4 6.44 13.62 -13.95
CA ARG A 4 4.98 13.66 -13.88
C ARG A 4 4.40 12.25 -13.78
N GLU A 5 4.91 11.31 -14.58
CA GLU A 5 4.52 9.89 -14.51
C GLU A 5 4.85 9.29 -13.15
N ARG A 6 6.02 9.63 -12.58
CA ARG A 6 6.42 9.15 -11.25
C ARG A 6 5.56 9.73 -10.13
N ALA A 7 5.20 11.00 -10.22
CA ALA A 7 4.28 11.62 -9.28
C ALA A 7 2.89 10.97 -9.34
N ALA A 8 2.35 10.74 -10.55
CA ALA A 8 1.06 10.08 -10.75
C ALA A 8 1.09 8.62 -10.23
N TYR A 9 2.15 7.88 -10.52
CA TYR A 9 2.36 6.51 -10.01
C TYR A 9 2.39 6.48 -8.48
N ASN A 10 3.18 7.36 -7.85
CA ASN A 10 3.27 7.45 -6.39
C ASN A 10 1.94 7.85 -5.74
N ALA A 11 1.18 8.75 -6.37
CA ALA A 11 -0.15 9.14 -5.90
C ALA A 11 -1.13 7.95 -5.96
N GLY A 12 -1.13 7.20 -7.07
CA GLY A 12 -1.92 5.98 -7.22
C GLY A 12 -1.56 4.91 -6.21
N LEU A 13 -0.26 4.70 -5.97
CA LEU A 13 0.23 3.73 -4.98
C LEU A 13 -0.22 4.09 -3.56
N ARG A 14 -0.15 5.38 -3.18
CA ARG A 14 -0.68 5.87 -1.89
C ARG A 14 -2.18 5.68 -1.77
N ALA A 15 -2.94 5.95 -2.83
CA ALA A 15 -4.38 5.73 -2.84
C ALA A 15 -4.73 4.24 -2.67
N ALA A 16 -3.98 3.34 -3.31
CA ALA A 16 -4.15 1.90 -3.16
C ALA A 16 -3.85 1.40 -1.74
N ILE A 17 -2.76 1.89 -1.12
CA ILE A 17 -2.41 1.58 0.28
C ILE A 17 -3.55 2.01 1.22
N HIS A 18 -4.06 3.23 1.04
CA HIS A 18 -5.16 3.74 1.85
C HIS A 18 -6.43 2.89 1.67
N ALA A 19 -6.82 2.61 0.43
CA ALA A 19 -8.00 1.80 0.13
C ALA A 19 -7.91 0.40 0.74
N ALA A 20 -6.74 -0.25 0.66
CA ALA A 20 -6.52 -1.57 1.23
C ALA A 20 -6.68 -1.57 2.76
N ARG A 21 -6.06 -0.60 3.46
CA ARG A 21 -6.22 -0.45 4.91
C ARG A 21 -7.66 -0.17 5.32
N THR A 22 -8.35 0.74 4.62
CA THR A 22 -9.77 1.03 4.88
C THR A 22 -10.64 -0.21 4.66
N GLY A 23 -10.38 -0.97 3.59
CA GLY A 23 -11.09 -2.22 3.32
C GLY A 23 -10.89 -3.26 4.41
N ALA A 24 -9.66 -3.44 4.88
CA ALA A 24 -9.34 -4.36 5.97
C ALA A 24 -10.10 -4.00 7.25
N ILE A 25 -10.02 -2.74 7.69
CA ILE A 25 -10.71 -2.22 8.89
C ILE A 25 -12.23 -2.40 8.77
N THR A 26 -12.79 -2.12 7.59
CA THR A 26 -14.23 -2.29 7.33
C THR A 26 -14.64 -3.76 7.45
N MET A 27 -13.81 -4.69 6.96
CA MET A 27 -14.08 -6.12 7.05
C MET A 27 -13.91 -6.67 8.48
N GLU A 28 -12.96 -6.15 9.25
CA GLU A 28 -12.75 -6.52 10.66
C GLU A 28 -13.92 -6.11 11.55
N THR A 29 -14.54 -4.97 11.24
CA THR A 29 -15.68 -4.42 12.00
C THR A 29 -17.04 -4.93 11.52
N ALA A 30 -17.09 -5.64 10.39
CA ALA A 30 -18.33 -6.18 9.84
C ALA A 30 -18.85 -7.41 10.61
N PRO A 31 -20.17 -7.65 10.62
CA PRO A 31 -20.74 -8.88 11.18
C PRO A 31 -20.12 -10.14 10.56
N GLY A 32 -19.80 -11.12 11.41
CA GLY A 32 -19.15 -12.37 11.01
C GLY A 32 -17.70 -12.18 10.55
N SER A 33 -16.99 -11.18 11.07
CA SER A 33 -15.55 -10.96 10.86
C SER A 33 -14.66 -12.11 11.37
N THR A 34 -15.21 -13.00 12.19
CA THR A 34 -14.57 -14.24 12.65
C THR A 34 -14.60 -15.37 11.62
N ASP A 35 -15.26 -15.20 10.47
CA ASP A 35 -15.18 -16.16 9.37
C ASP A 35 -13.74 -16.21 8.84
N VAL A 36 -13.17 -17.42 8.77
CA VAL A 36 -11.78 -17.66 8.37
C VAL A 36 -11.45 -17.03 7.01
N ARG A 37 -12.39 -17.01 6.06
CA ARG A 37 -12.18 -16.40 4.74
C ARG A 37 -12.09 -14.89 4.83
N LYS A 38 -12.87 -14.26 5.72
CA LYS A 38 -12.79 -12.82 5.94
C LYS A 38 -11.49 -12.45 6.64
N GLN A 39 -11.05 -13.23 7.62
CA GLN A 39 -9.75 -13.04 8.28
C GLN A 39 -8.59 -13.17 7.28
N ALA A 40 -8.63 -14.16 6.39
CA ALA A 40 -7.63 -14.31 5.33
C ALA A 40 -7.62 -13.12 4.37
N ALA A 41 -8.79 -12.60 3.99
CA ALA A 41 -8.90 -11.41 3.14
C ALA A 41 -8.35 -10.15 3.84
N VAL A 42 -8.66 -9.96 5.13
CA VAL A 42 -8.11 -8.87 5.95
C VAL A 42 -6.58 -8.95 5.99
N ALA A 43 -6.03 -10.13 6.29
CA ALA A 43 -4.58 -10.34 6.32
C ALA A 43 -3.93 -10.04 4.96
N ALA A 44 -4.56 -10.46 3.85
CA ALA A 44 -4.07 -10.16 2.51
C ALA A 44 -4.09 -8.66 2.20
N LEU A 45 -5.11 -7.93 2.63
CA LEU A 45 -5.19 -6.47 2.45
C LEU A 45 -4.12 -5.73 3.25
N TYR A 46 -3.86 -6.15 4.48
CA TYR A 46 -2.75 -5.59 5.27
C TYR A 46 -1.38 -5.91 4.66
N ALA A 47 -1.14 -7.17 4.27
CA ALA A 47 0.11 -7.58 3.62
C ALA A 47 0.36 -6.83 2.30
N PHE A 48 -0.71 -6.59 1.52
CA PHE A 48 -0.63 -5.75 0.32
C PHE A 48 -0.24 -4.31 0.67
N ALA A 49 -0.89 -3.70 1.67
CA ALA A 49 -0.59 -2.33 2.07
C ALA A 49 0.87 -2.16 2.55
N GLU A 50 1.37 -3.11 3.34
CA GLU A 50 2.76 -3.13 3.80
C GLU A 50 3.75 -3.29 2.65
N SER A 51 3.48 -4.23 1.74
CA SER A 51 4.35 -4.48 0.58
C SER A 51 4.38 -3.29 -0.38
N ALA A 52 3.23 -2.64 -0.59
CA ALA A 52 3.10 -1.44 -1.41
C ALA A 52 3.83 -0.24 -0.79
N GLU A 53 3.80 -0.09 0.54
CA GLU A 53 4.55 0.94 1.25
C GLU A 53 6.06 0.70 1.16
N ALA A 54 6.50 -0.56 1.32
CA ALA A 54 7.90 -0.94 1.13
C ALA A 54 8.40 -0.64 -0.30
N LEU A 55 7.58 -0.94 -1.32
CA LEU A 55 7.90 -0.61 -2.71
C LEU A 55 8.01 0.90 -2.94
N ALA A 56 7.11 1.68 -2.35
CA ALA A 56 7.14 3.15 -2.43
C ALA A 56 8.43 3.72 -1.82
N LEU A 57 8.88 3.15 -0.70
CA LEU A 57 10.12 3.55 -0.01
C LEU A 57 11.37 3.15 -0.80
N ALA A 58 11.42 1.92 -1.33
CA ALA A 58 12.52 1.45 -2.18
C ALA A 58 12.66 2.25 -3.48
N SER A 59 11.56 2.86 -3.95
CA SER A 59 11.54 3.68 -5.15
C SER A 59 11.98 5.13 -4.91
N LYS A 60 12.38 5.53 -3.70
CA LYS A 60 12.91 6.89 -3.45
C LYS A 60 14.37 6.94 -3.96
N PRO A 61 14.77 7.94 -4.76
CA PRO A 61 16.16 8.05 -5.16
C PRO A 61 16.99 8.33 -3.92
N ASP A 62 18.10 7.60 -3.77
CA ASP A 62 19.10 7.86 -2.74
C ASP A 62 19.68 9.27 -2.96
N PRO A 63 19.60 10.19 -1.98
CA PRO A 63 20.15 11.53 -2.12
C PRO A 63 21.69 11.56 -2.14
N THR A 64 22.39 10.43 -2.00
CA THR A 64 23.86 10.40 -1.88
C THR A 64 24.63 10.27 -3.21
N HIS A 65 23.98 10.29 -4.37
CA HIS A 65 24.65 10.43 -5.67
C HIS A 65 24.56 11.88 -6.19
N GLU A 66 25.09 12.83 -5.43
CA GLU A 66 25.69 14.04 -6.01
C GLU A 66 27.18 13.75 -6.16
N GLU A 67 27.59 13.25 -7.33
CA GLU A 67 29.02 13.16 -7.69
C GLU A 67 29.55 14.57 -8.05
N PRO A 68 30.84 14.85 -7.73
CA PRO A 68 31.48 16.17 -7.76
C PRO A 68 31.77 16.73 -9.16
#